data_AF-A0A821USF9-F1
#
_entry.id   AF-A0A821USF9-F1
#
_cell.length_a   1.000
_cell.length_b   1.000
_cell.length_c   1.000
_cell.angle_alpha   90.00
_cell.angle_beta   90.00
_cell.angle_gamma   90.00
#
_symmetry.space_group_name_H-M   'P 1'
#
loop_
_entity.id
_entity.type
_entity.pdbx_description
1 polymer ?
#
loop_
_entity_poly.entity_id
_entity_poly.type
_entity_poly.pdbx_seq_one_letter_code
_entity_poly.pdbx_strand_id
1 'polypeptide(L)' 'LIPNAFTADNDFRMPQYGIGFTNIVQRPSKAGSDITKDEITAGAELLMQKIKMYRPKIVV' A
#
# COMPACT_ATOMS: atom_id res chain seq x y z
N LEU A 1 1.72 -9.58 16.80
CA LEU A 1 1.33 -8.25 16.27
C LEU A 1 -0.18 -8.12 16.06
N ILE A 2 -0.91 -9.21 15.76
CA ILE A 2 -2.39 -9.25 15.73
C ILE A 2 -2.89 -10.56 16.36
N PRO A 3 -4.07 -10.57 17.00
CA PRO A 3 -4.55 -11.71 17.79
C PRO A 3 -5.12 -12.87 16.95
N ASN A 4 -5.60 -12.58 15.73
CA ASN A 4 -6.15 -13.58 14.81
C ASN A 4 -5.63 -13.32 13.39
N ALA A 5 -5.69 -14.34 12.53
CA ALA A 5 -5.40 -14.18 11.11
C ALA A 5 -6.44 -13.28 10.43
N PHE A 6 -5.96 -12.45 9.50
CA PHE A 6 -6.79 -11.59 8.66
C PHE A 6 -6.92 -12.20 7.27
N THR A 7 -8.02 -11.89 6.60
CA THR A 7 -8.28 -12.21 5.19
C THR A 7 -8.52 -10.90 4.44
N ALA A 8 -8.58 -10.96 3.11
CA ALA A 8 -8.93 -9.79 2.29
C ALA A 8 -10.31 -9.20 2.69
N ASP A 9 -11.22 -10.03 3.21
CA ASP A 9 -12.56 -9.56 3.62
C ASP A 9 -12.55 -8.68 4.87
N ASN A 10 -11.49 -8.69 5.67
CA ASN A 10 -11.43 -7.97 6.95
C ASN A 10 -10.19 -7.08 7.12
N ASP A 11 -9.35 -6.94 6.08
CA ASP A 11 -8.14 -6.13 6.09
C ASP A 11 -8.42 -4.62 6.31
N PHE A 12 -9.63 -4.15 6.00
CA PHE A 12 -10.09 -2.79 6.27
C PHE A 12 -10.04 -2.40 7.76
N ARG A 13 -9.97 -3.39 8.68
CA ARG A 13 -9.83 -3.16 10.12
C ARG A 13 -8.37 -3.03 10.58
N MET A 14 -7.39 -3.32 9.72
CA MET A 14 -5.97 -3.24 10.06
C MET A 14 -5.49 -1.87 10.58
N PRO A 15 -6.10 -0.72 10.19
CA PRO A 15 -5.78 0.56 10.82
C PRO A 15 -5.99 0.59 12.34
N GLN A 16 -6.87 -0.26 12.90
CA GLN A 16 -7.04 -0.42 14.36
C GLN A 16 -5.77 -0.94 15.05
N TYR A 17 -4.89 -1.60 14.30
CA TYR A 17 -3.60 -2.12 14.76
C TYR A 17 -2.41 -1.27 14.29
N GLY A 18 -2.68 -0.08 13.72
CA GLY A 18 -1.64 0.83 13.22
C GLY A 18 -0.97 0.38 11.92
N ILE A 19 -1.63 -0.49 11.15
CA ILE A 19 -1.14 -1.01 9.87
C ILE A 19 -2.07 -0.53 8.76
N GLY A 20 -1.52 0.04 7.70
CA GLY A 20 -2.26 0.48 6.51
C GLY A 20 -1.70 -0.12 5.24
N PHE A 21 -2.52 -0.17 4.20
CA PHE A 21 -2.14 -0.67 2.88
C PHE A 21 -2.30 0.40 1.81
N THR A 22 -1.42 0.39 0.83
CA THR A 22 -1.54 1.18 -0.39
C THR A 22 -0.74 0.49 -1.49
N ASN A 23 -1.10 0.74 -2.74
CA ASN A 23 -0.33 0.31 -3.89
C ASN A 23 0.50 1.48 -4.44
N ILE A 24 1.65 1.16 -5.05
CA ILE A 24 2.45 2.12 -5.80
C ILE A 24 1.78 2.46 -7.14
N VAL A 25 1.22 1.46 -7.83
CA VAL A 25 0.46 1.62 -9.07
C VAL A 25 -0.99 1.20 -8.84
N GLN A 26 -1.94 2.04 -9.25
CA GLN A 26 -3.38 1.80 -9.04
C GLN A 26 -4.01 0.89 -10.10
N ARG A 27 -3.44 0.87 -11.31
CA ARG A 27 -3.94 0.04 -12.40
C ARG A 27 -3.70 -1.44 -12.06
N PRO A 28 -4.72 -2.31 -12.13
CA PRO A 28 -4.54 -3.74 -11.99
C PRO A 28 -3.68 -4.32 -13.13
N SER A 29 -2.86 -5.31 -12.81
CA SER A 29 -2.11 -6.11 -13.79
C SER A 29 -2.14 -7.59 -13.40
N LYS A 30 -1.83 -8.48 -14.35
CA LYS A 30 -1.78 -9.92 -14.08
C LYS A 30 -0.54 -10.27 -13.25
N ALA A 31 0.58 -9.61 -13.56
CA ALA A 31 1.84 -9.76 -12.85
C ALA A 31 2.52 -8.40 -12.62
N GLY A 32 3.44 -8.36 -11.66
CA GLY A 32 4.28 -7.18 -11.42
C GLY A 32 5.19 -6.83 -12.61
N SER A 33 5.54 -7.81 -13.45
CA SER A 33 6.30 -7.62 -14.69
C SER A 33 5.56 -6.81 -15.76
N ASP A 34 4.23 -6.71 -15.66
CA ASP A 34 3.39 -5.95 -16.58
C ASP A 34 3.29 -4.46 -16.18
N ILE A 35 3.98 -4.06 -15.12
CA ILE A 35 4.04 -2.68 -14.64
C ILE A 35 5.30 -2.03 -15.22
N THR A 36 5.09 -0.91 -15.89
CA THR A 36 6.18 -0.15 -16.52
C THR A 36 6.96 0.69 -15.50
N LYS A 37 8.20 1.05 -15.83
CA LYS A 37 9.02 1.96 -14.99
C LYS A 37 8.37 3.34 -14.82
N ASP A 38 7.68 3.81 -15.85
CA ASP A 38 7.01 5.12 -15.83
C ASP A 38 5.83 5.10 -14.85
N GLU A 39 5.05 4.02 -14.82
CA GLU A 39 3.98 3.83 -13.83
C GLU A 39 4.52 3.78 -12.41
N ILE A 40 5.64 3.08 -12.18
CA ILE A 40 6.30 3.03 -10.86
C ILE A 40 6.78 4.42 -10.45
N THR A 41 7.39 5.18 -11.36
CA THR A 41 7.93 6.52 -11.08
C THR A 41 6.80 7.49 -10.71
N ALA A 42 5.73 7.54 -11.51
CA ALA A 42 4.55 8.35 -11.20
C ALA A 42 3.88 7.90 -9.89
N GLY A 43 3.81 6.58 -9.66
CA GLY A 43 3.30 5.99 -8.44
C GLY A 43 4.09 6.38 -7.19
N ALA A 44 5.41 6.45 -7.30
CA ALA A 44 6.31 6.85 -6.21
C ALA A 44 6.05 8.30 -5.77
N GLU A 45 5.82 9.22 -6.71
CA GLU A 45 5.50 10.61 -6.38
C GLU A 45 4.22 10.73 -5.55
N LEU A 46 3.16 10.02 -5.95
CA LEU A 46 1.89 9.96 -5.22
C LEU A 46 2.03 9.26 -3.87
N LEU A 47 2.82 8.18 -3.80
CA LEU A 47 3.09 7.48 -2.56
C LEU A 47 3.83 8.38 -1.56
N MET A 48 4.79 9.18 -2.02
CA MET A 48 5.49 10.14 -1.17
C MET A 48 4.55 11.20 -0.59
N GLN A 49 3.54 11.64 -1.34
CA GLN A 49 2.51 12.55 -0.81
C GLN A 49 1.70 11.88 0.31
N LYS A 50 1.29 10.62 0.12
CA LYS A 50 0.60 9.84 1.16
C LYS A 50 1.48 9.65 2.40
N ILE A 51 2.75 9.30 2.25
CA ILE A 51 3.68 9.13 3.37
C ILE A 51 3.82 10.45 4.16
N LYS A 52 3.96 11.59 3.48
CA LYS A 52 4.01 12.91 4.13
C LYS A 52 2.72 13.25 4.86
N MET A 53 1.57 12.88 4.30
CA MET A 53 0.26 13.11 4.90
C MET A 53 0.01 12.25 6.15
N TYR A 54 0.18 10.93 6.03
CA TYR A 54 -0.15 9.97 7.08
C TYR A 54 0.97 9.76 8.10
N ARG A 55 2.22 10.12 7.76
CA ARG A 55 3.41 10.03 8.61
C ARG A 55 3.54 8.68 9.33
N PRO A 56 3.56 7.55 8.60
CA PRO A 56 3.73 6.24 9.21
C PRO A 56 5.11 6.15 9.87
N LYS A 57 5.22 5.33 10.94
CA LYS A 57 6.50 5.09 11.61
C LYS A 57 7.49 4.32 10.73
N ILE A 58 6.97 3.43 9.89
CA ILE A 58 7.73 2.54 9.01
C ILE A 58 6.97 2.43 7.68
N VAL A 59 7.70 2.44 6.57
CA VAL A 59 7.20 2.09 5.24
C VAL A 59 7.90 0.80 4.84
N VAL A 60 7.13 -0.21 4.42
CA VAL A 60 7.59 -1.55 4.04
C VAL A 60 7.39 -1.74 2.55
#